data_AF-A0A7V3JPL6-F1
#
_entry.id   AF-A0A7V3JPL6-F1
#
_cell.length_a   1.000
_cell.length_b   1.000
_cell.length_c   1.000
_cell.angle_alpha   90.00
_cell.angle_beta   90.00
_cell.angle_gamma   90.00
#
_symmetry.space_group_name_H-M   'P 1'
#
loop_
_entity.id
_entity.type
_entity.pdbx_description
1 polymer ?
#
loop_
_entity_poly.entity_id
_entity_poly.type
_entity_poly.pdbx_seq_one_letter_code
_entity_poly.pdbx_strand_id
1 'polypeptide(L)' 'MDTTPTVADPHLTASEIARRLNISTKTVRRWARQGKLPPGFKLGRLRRWRQSDLKHLF' A
#
# COMPACT_ATOMS: atom_id res chain seq x y z
N MET A 1 33.04 -7.17 0.22
CA MET A 1 32.30 -5.89 0.29
C MET A 1 30.83 -6.22 0.08
N ASP A 2 30.18 -6.63 1.16
CA ASP A 2 28.79 -7.09 1.15
C ASP A 2 27.86 -5.88 1.14
N THR A 3 27.51 -5.41 -0.06
CA THR A 3 26.43 -4.45 -0.23
C THR A 3 25.11 -5.20 -0.04
N THR A 4 24.68 -5.39 1.19
CA THR A 4 23.31 -5.79 1.51
C THR A 4 22.40 -4.75 0.88
N PRO A 5 21.57 -5.07 -0.14
CA PRO A 5 20.64 -4.09 -0.65
C PRO A 5 19.68 -3.79 0.50
N THR A 6 19.76 -2.56 1.03
CA THR A 6 18.74 -1.99 1.90
C THR A 6 17.40 -2.30 1.25
N VAL A 7 16.63 -3.20 1.87
CA VAL A 7 15.34 -3.66 1.36
C VAL A 7 14.43 -2.45 1.38
N ALA A 8 14.43 -1.68 0.29
CA ALA A 8 13.58 -0.52 0.11
C ALA A 8 12.15 -1.04 0.16
N ASP A 9 11.44 -0.74 1.25
CA ASP A 9 10.04 -1.13 1.41
C ASP A 9 9.19 -0.26 0.48
N PRO A 10 8.74 -0.78 -0.67
CA PRO A 10 8.17 0.05 -1.70
C PRO A 10 6.81 0.59 -1.24
N HIS A 11 6.56 1.85 -1.54
CA HIS A 11 5.31 2.50 -1.24
C HIS A 11 4.28 2.26 -2.35
N LEU A 12 3.19 1.58 -2.01
CA LEU A 12 2.10 1.30 -2.92
C LEU A 12 1.05 2.41 -2.92
N THR A 13 0.56 2.72 -4.11
CA THR A 13 -0.58 3.59 -4.38
C THR A 13 -1.89 2.80 -4.26
N ALA A 14 -3.01 3.51 -4.09
CA ALA A 14 -4.33 2.87 -4.15
C ALA A 14 -4.59 2.15 -5.49
N SER A 15 -3.97 2.62 -6.58
CA SER A 15 -4.05 2.00 -7.91
C SER A 15 -3.28 0.69 -7.99
N GLU A 16 -2.10 0.61 -7.40
CA GLU A 16 -1.33 -0.65 -7.35
C GLU A 16 -2.02 -1.69 -6.46
N ILE A 17 -2.53 -1.27 -5.30
CA ILE A 17 -3.31 -2.15 -4.42
C ILE A 17 -4.54 -2.68 -5.15
N ALA A 18 -5.25 -1.81 -5.87
CA ALA A 18 -6.40 -2.18 -6.68
C ALA A 18 -6.06 -3.24 -7.74
N ARG A 19 -4.93 -3.07 -8.45
CA ARG A 19 -4.47 -4.06 -9.44
C ARG A 19 -4.09 -5.39 -8.80
N ARG A 20 -3.39 -5.37 -7.66
CA ARG A 20 -2.98 -6.61 -6.95
C ARG A 20 -4.16 -7.40 -6.41
N LEU A 21 -5.16 -6.70 -5.87
CA LEU A 21 -6.37 -7.30 -5.31
C LEU A 21 -7.47 -7.53 -6.36
N ASN A 22 -7.23 -7.14 -7.62
CA ASN A 22 -8.22 -7.16 -8.71
C ASN A 22 -9.56 -6.48 -8.34
N ILE A 23 -9.49 -5.34 -7.65
CA ILE A 23 -10.65 -4.54 -7.24
C ILE A 23 -10.54 -3.11 -7.74
N SER A 24 -11.63 -2.35 -7.67
CA SER A 24 -11.59 -0.92 -8.03
C SER A 24 -10.78 -0.08 -7.03
N THR A 25 -10.13 0.97 -7.51
CA THR A 25 -9.46 1.97 -6.63
C THR A 25 -10.42 2.65 -5.67
N LYS A 26 -11.70 2.78 -6.05
CA LYS A 26 -12.77 3.28 -5.18
C LYS A 26 -13.00 2.35 -3.99
N THR A 27 -12.96 1.03 -4.20
CA THR A 27 -13.03 0.01 -3.15
C THR A 27 -11.85 0.13 -2.19
N VAL A 28 -10.62 0.24 -2.71
CA VAL A 28 -9.42 0.46 -1.90
C VAL A 28 -9.53 1.72 -1.03
N ARG A 29 -9.94 2.86 -1.61
CA ARG A 29 -10.16 4.11 -0.86
C ARG A 29 -11.29 3.99 0.16
N ARG A 30 -12.33 3.18 -0.11
CA ARG A 30 -13.40 2.91 0.85
C ARG A 30 -12.88 2.08 2.02
N TRP A 31 -12.13 1.00 1.77
CA TRP A 31 -11.53 0.16 2.80
C TRP A 31 -10.54 0.94 3.66
N ALA A 32 -9.75 1.82 3.05
CA ALA A 32 -8.88 2.75 3.74
C ALA A 32 -9.62 3.65 4.74
N ARG A 33 -10.81 4.15 4.37
CA ARG A 33 -11.67 4.97 5.25
C ARG A 33 -12.38 4.14 6.32
N GLN A 34 -12.66 2.86 6.03
CA GLN A 34 -13.29 1.92 6.97
C GLN A 34 -12.30 1.27 7.94
N GLY A 35 -10.99 1.56 7.83
CA GLY A 35 -9.97 0.91 8.66
C GLY A 35 -9.69 -0.55 8.29
N LYS A 36 -10.17 -1.03 7.13
CA LYS A 36 -9.93 -2.40 6.63
C LYS A 36 -8.58 -2.58 5.96
N LEU A 37 -7.91 -1.48 5.64
CA LEU A 37 -6.52 -1.48 5.18
C LEU A 37 -5.63 -0.95 6.28
N PRO A 38 -4.35 -1.40 6.35
CA PRO A 38 -3.36 -0.83 7.22
C PRO A 38 -3.32 0.71 7.14
N PRO A 39 -2.91 1.39 8.22
CA PRO A 39 -2.85 2.84 8.27
C PRO A 39 -1.79 3.37 7.28
N GLY A 40 -2.25 3.69 6.06
CA GLY A 40 -1.44 4.39 5.07
C GLY A 40 -1.14 5.83 5.50
N PHE A 41 0.00 6.34 5.10
CA PHE A 41 0.40 7.72 5.34
C PHE A 41 0.07 8.61 4.13
N LYS A 42 -0.05 9.92 4.38
CA LYS A 42 -0.32 10.90 3.34
C LYS A 42 1.01 11.31 2.70
N LEU A 43 1.11 11.16 1.39
CA LEU A 43 2.23 11.65 0.59
C LEU A 43 1.67 12.66 -0.43
N GLY A 44 1.75 13.94 -0.07
CA GLY A 44 1.13 15.03 -0.82
C GLY A 44 -0.40 14.89 -0.84
N ARG A 45 -0.99 14.84 -2.05
CA ARG A 45 -2.45 14.69 -2.23
C ARG A 45 -2.93 13.25 -2.16
N LEU A 46 -2.02 12.28 -2.16
CA LEU A 46 -2.35 10.85 -2.26
C LEU A 46 -2.03 10.10 -0.98
N ARG A 47 -2.76 9.03 -0.74
CA ARG A 47 -2.43 8.06 0.32
C ARG A 47 -1.48 7.00 -0.25
N ARG A 48 -0.51 6.61 0.57
CA ARG A 48 0.47 5.56 0.28
C ARG A 48 0.48 4.54 1.42
N TRP A 49 0.83 3.32 1.08
CA TRP A 49 0.96 2.20 2.01
C TRP A 49 2.31 1.56 1.82
N ARG A 50 2.94 1.09 2.89
CA ARG A 50 4.11 0.25 2.73
C ARG A 50 3.67 -1.11 2.21
N GLN A 51 4.48 -1.71 1.35
CA GLN A 51 4.19 -3.05 0.86
C GLN A 51 4.26 -4.04 2.02
N SER A 52 5.18 -3.88 2.97
CA SER A 52 5.27 -4.68 4.20
C SER A 52 3.94 -4.75 4.97
N ASP A 53 3.31 -3.59 5.22
CA ASP A 53 2.04 -3.49 5.94
C ASP A 53 0.91 -4.29 5.25
N LEU A 54 0.98 -4.39 3.92
CA LEU A 54 -0.05 -5.04 3.10
C LEU A 54 0.18 -6.54 2.88
N LYS A 55 1.39 -7.07 3.15
CA LYS A 55 1.71 -8.50 2.96
C LYS A 55 0.86 -9.44 3.80
N HIS A 56 0.22 -8.96 4.86
CA HIS A 56 -0.63 -9.78 5.72
C HIS A 56 -2.09 -9.83 5.24
N LEU A 57 -2.45 -9.09 4.19
CA LEU A 57 -3.82 -8.97 3.71
C LEU A 57 -4.19 -9.94 2.58
N PHE A 58 -3.18 -10.58 1.98
CA PHE A 58 -3.26 -11.52 0.86
C PHE A 58 -2.11 -12.51 0.95
#